data_AF-A0A9J6HB52-F1
#
_entry.id   AF-A0A9J6HB52-F1
#
_cell.length_a   1.000
_cell.length_b   1.000
_cell.length_c   1.000
_cell.angle_alpha   90.00
_cell.angle_beta   90.00
_cell.angle_gamma   90.00
#
_symmetry.space_group_name_H-M   'P 1'
#
loop_
_entity.id
_entity.type
_entity.pdbx_description
1 polymer ?
#
loop_
_entity_poly.entity_id
_entity_poly.type
_entity_poly.pdbx_seq_one_letter_code
_entity_poly.pdbx_strand_id
1 'polypeptide(L)'
;MTPPVGPAARAVGARGQICLVVCATFLHRGLRRTLVAASMNIVQVTERFVEAVRQFPFLFNKMHPEFKDKHAKRNRWDIIGTEFGLTGEQAAVKFKNLRDRWLKIVSAHDAKQKSGAPGKAGKVETKWALFDVLDSVLRDAPIYAKRRTDTPPSSAYLAREPGALAYERASWRPSTARTRSKRETGPHKRNRTVSKTGLPGAKFAHEPASIVQGLCKHGGPAIEPHVFKNIQGQLLHSETFTLGKEIVKEQGLPGKTVSLEHIQAVLEFDTDDDLKVANKLSDIYTSSGHFTKTKVNVAVQMFREAPPAIRYLIKIGEFEPEAEGAAWFLELVIVSKWYTLMSSRHPVVALSYFDRLKHEDAVKILELACTTFCRMNMGETAHWKPSQAGLLISTTVVLRLSEELLNKRGYRYLLRGRLIRIAENIFSIIRLRKAHPEQYDVKVLEVNCVSHSCNTAPSSYNL
;
A
#
# COMPACT_ATOMS: atom_id res chain seq x y z
N MET A 1 -23.82 -8.29 75.39
CA MET A 1 -23.96 -9.71 74.99
C MET A 1 -23.32 -9.88 73.62
N THR A 2 -22.31 -10.74 73.50
CA THR A 2 -21.56 -10.98 72.26
C THR A 2 -21.05 -12.43 72.26
N PRO A 3 -21.44 -13.29 71.31
CA PRO A 3 -20.85 -14.62 71.15
C PRO A 3 -19.50 -14.56 70.36
N PRO A 4 -18.62 -15.56 70.48
CA PRO A 4 -17.23 -15.48 70.00
C PRO A 4 -17.03 -15.98 68.56
N VAL A 5 -15.85 -15.65 68.00
CA VAL A 5 -15.35 -16.13 66.71
C VAL A 5 -14.66 -17.49 66.86
N GLY A 6 -14.86 -18.40 65.90
CA GLY A 6 -14.12 -19.66 65.77
C GLY A 6 -13.50 -19.82 64.37
N PRO A 7 -12.21 -20.21 64.22
CA PRO A 7 -11.55 -20.28 62.92
C PRO A 7 -11.53 -21.71 62.32
N ALA A 8 -12.12 -21.90 61.14
CA ALA A 8 -11.96 -23.13 60.35
C ALA A 8 -12.19 -22.94 58.84
N ALA A 9 -11.10 -22.89 58.06
CA ALA A 9 -11.14 -23.09 56.61
C ALA A 9 -9.80 -23.69 56.12
N ARG A 10 -9.83 -24.89 55.53
CA ARG A 10 -8.65 -25.55 54.93
C ARG A 10 -8.59 -25.30 53.42
N ALA A 11 -7.39 -25.45 52.86
CA ALA A 11 -7.12 -25.17 51.45
C ALA A 11 -7.78 -26.16 50.47
N VAL A 12 -8.44 -25.63 49.44
CA VAL A 12 -8.80 -26.30 48.18
C VAL A 12 -8.70 -25.24 47.06
N GLY A 13 -8.08 -25.48 45.90
CA GLY A 13 -7.28 -26.64 45.51
C GLY A 13 -6.67 -26.48 44.11
N ALA A 14 -5.40 -26.85 43.93
CA ALA A 14 -4.62 -26.59 42.72
C ALA A 14 -4.93 -27.50 41.51
N ARG A 15 -6.13 -28.10 41.42
CA ARG A 15 -6.48 -29.09 40.37
C ARG A 15 -7.28 -28.53 39.20
N GLY A 16 -7.77 -27.29 39.27
CA GLY A 16 -8.62 -26.69 38.24
C GLY A 16 -7.90 -26.30 36.93
N GLN A 17 -6.65 -25.84 36.99
CA GLN A 17 -5.97 -25.25 35.83
C GLN A 17 -5.49 -26.28 34.78
N ILE A 18 -5.11 -27.49 35.19
CA ILE A 18 -4.54 -28.50 34.27
C ILE A 18 -5.59 -28.98 33.24
N CYS A 19 -6.86 -29.09 33.63
CA CYS A 19 -7.92 -29.60 32.76
C CYS A 19 -8.25 -28.64 31.58
N LEU A 20 -8.12 -27.32 31.79
CA LEU A 20 -8.37 -26.31 30.75
C LEU A 20 -7.32 -26.34 29.63
N VAL A 21 -6.04 -26.52 29.97
CA VAL A 21 -4.93 -26.56 28.99
C VAL A 21 -5.04 -27.77 28.05
N VAL A 22 -5.42 -28.93 28.60
CA VAL A 22 -5.64 -30.15 27.79
C VAL A 22 -6.86 -29.99 26.87
N CYS A 23 -7.95 -29.39 27.36
CA CYS A 23 -9.15 -29.18 26.55
C CYS A 23 -8.90 -28.20 25.37
N ALA A 24 -8.20 -27.09 25.62
CA ALA A 24 -7.86 -26.10 24.59
C ALA A 24 -6.96 -26.68 23.49
N THR A 25 -5.95 -27.47 23.85
CA THR A 25 -5.05 -28.11 22.88
C THR A 25 -5.73 -29.21 22.06
N PHE A 26 -6.70 -29.93 22.64
CA PHE A 26 -7.52 -30.89 21.90
C PHE A 26 -8.44 -30.20 20.88
N LEU A 27 -9.11 -29.11 21.29
CA LEU A 27 -9.94 -28.28 20.41
C LEU A 27 -9.12 -27.70 19.23
N HIS A 28 -7.90 -27.19 19.48
CA HIS A 28 -7.04 -26.65 18.42
C HIS A 28 -6.61 -27.71 17.39
N ARG A 29 -6.36 -28.95 17.83
CA ARG A 29 -6.05 -30.08 16.94
C ARG A 29 -7.28 -30.54 16.15
N GLY A 30 -8.47 -30.49 16.75
CA GLY A 30 -9.74 -30.66 16.05
C GLY A 30 -9.92 -29.61 14.96
N LEU A 31 -9.80 -28.33 15.31
CA LEU A 31 -10.02 -27.21 14.39
C LEU A 31 -9.05 -27.21 13.20
N ARG A 32 -7.74 -27.45 13.42
CA ARG A 32 -6.77 -27.58 12.32
C ARG A 32 -7.09 -28.78 11.41
N ARG A 33 -7.55 -29.92 11.96
CA ARG A 33 -7.99 -31.06 11.14
C ARG A 33 -9.24 -30.74 10.30
N THR A 34 -10.23 -30.04 10.87
CA THR A 34 -11.42 -29.64 10.10
C THR A 34 -11.12 -28.56 9.07
N LEU A 35 -10.19 -27.62 9.33
CA LEU A 35 -9.77 -26.64 8.32
C LEU A 35 -9.04 -27.30 7.15
N VAL A 36 -8.10 -28.22 7.42
CA VAL A 36 -7.38 -28.94 6.36
C VAL A 36 -8.33 -29.83 5.55
N ALA A 37 -9.29 -30.50 6.20
CA ALA A 37 -10.34 -31.23 5.48
C ALA A 37 -11.21 -30.32 4.60
N ALA A 38 -11.54 -29.11 5.08
CA ALA A 38 -12.30 -28.12 4.31
C ALA A 38 -11.51 -27.55 3.12
N SER A 39 -10.24 -27.22 3.29
CA SER A 39 -9.41 -26.70 2.20
C SER A 39 -9.14 -27.76 1.13
N MET A 40 -8.88 -29.02 1.52
CA MET A 40 -8.79 -30.14 0.57
C MET A 40 -10.09 -30.34 -0.23
N ASN A 41 -11.26 -30.17 0.41
CA ASN A 41 -12.56 -30.23 -0.27
C ASN A 41 -12.74 -29.07 -1.27
N ILE A 42 -12.38 -27.84 -0.88
CA ILE A 42 -12.44 -26.65 -1.77
C ILE A 42 -11.55 -26.82 -3.01
N VAL A 43 -10.36 -27.41 -2.85
CA VAL A 43 -9.47 -27.76 -3.98
C VAL A 43 -10.14 -28.78 -4.88
N GLN A 44 -10.60 -29.93 -4.36
CA GLN A 44 -11.26 -30.98 -5.16
C GLN A 44 -12.52 -30.51 -5.90
N VAL A 45 -13.34 -29.67 -5.27
CA VAL A 45 -14.52 -29.04 -5.92
C VAL A 45 -14.08 -28.10 -7.05
N THR A 46 -12.92 -27.44 -6.92
CA THR A 46 -12.40 -26.54 -7.96
C THR A 46 -11.68 -27.29 -9.08
N GLU A 47 -11.06 -28.42 -8.81
CA GLU A 47 -10.54 -29.35 -9.84
C GLU A 47 -11.67 -29.89 -10.71
N ARG A 48 -12.75 -30.40 -10.09
CA ARG A 48 -13.95 -30.87 -10.81
C ARG A 48 -14.57 -29.76 -11.67
N PHE A 49 -14.63 -28.53 -11.16
CA PHE A 49 -15.11 -27.37 -11.91
C PHE A 49 -14.24 -27.05 -13.14
N VAL A 50 -12.92 -27.21 -13.04
CA VAL A 50 -11.99 -27.00 -14.17
C VAL A 50 -12.13 -28.10 -15.21
N GLU A 51 -12.30 -29.36 -14.80
CA GLU A 51 -12.53 -30.49 -15.72
C GLU A 51 -13.90 -30.40 -16.40
N ALA A 52 -14.94 -29.94 -15.70
CA ALA A 52 -16.25 -29.65 -16.29
C ALA A 52 -16.18 -28.54 -17.35
N VAL A 53 -15.30 -27.55 -17.20
CA VAL A 53 -15.02 -26.54 -18.24
C VAL A 53 -14.17 -27.09 -19.39
N ARG A 54 -13.22 -28.00 -19.12
CA ARG A 54 -12.36 -28.63 -20.14
C ARG A 54 -13.17 -29.33 -21.23
N GLN A 55 -14.28 -29.98 -20.85
CA GLN A 55 -15.21 -30.66 -21.77
C GLN A 55 -15.82 -29.73 -22.84
N PHE A 56 -15.75 -28.40 -22.68
CA PHE A 56 -16.31 -27.43 -23.61
C PHE A 56 -15.25 -26.43 -24.12
N PRO A 57 -14.36 -26.86 -25.06
CA PRO A 57 -13.28 -26.03 -25.57
C PRO A 57 -13.72 -24.66 -26.10
N PHE A 58 -14.94 -24.54 -26.63
CA PHE A 58 -15.48 -23.25 -27.12
C PHE A 58 -15.60 -22.17 -26.04
N LEU A 59 -15.59 -22.51 -24.75
CA LEU A 59 -15.59 -21.53 -23.66
C LEU A 59 -14.27 -20.74 -23.58
N PHE A 60 -13.13 -21.37 -23.90
CA PHE A 60 -11.79 -20.79 -23.71
C PHE A 60 -10.91 -20.73 -24.97
N ASN A 61 -11.05 -21.67 -25.89
CA ASN A 61 -10.27 -21.74 -27.13
C ASN A 61 -10.88 -20.86 -28.25
N LYS A 62 -10.28 -19.69 -28.49
CA LYS A 62 -10.64 -18.75 -29.57
C LYS A 62 -10.65 -19.34 -30.99
N MET A 63 -9.98 -20.48 -31.21
CA MET A 63 -9.94 -21.15 -32.52
C MET A 63 -11.12 -22.11 -32.74
N HIS A 64 -11.94 -22.40 -31.73
CA HIS A 64 -13.12 -23.25 -31.90
C HIS A 64 -14.19 -22.52 -32.74
N PRO A 65 -14.86 -23.17 -33.71
CA PRO A 65 -15.89 -22.51 -34.54
C PRO A 65 -16.97 -21.80 -33.71
N GLU A 66 -17.50 -22.51 -32.71
CA GLU A 66 -18.54 -22.03 -31.80
C GLU A 66 -18.07 -20.94 -30.81
N PHE A 67 -16.76 -20.61 -30.76
CA PHE A 67 -16.26 -19.58 -29.82
C PHE A 67 -16.92 -18.21 -30.05
N LYS A 68 -17.43 -17.93 -31.26
CA LYS A 68 -18.14 -16.68 -31.56
C LYS A 68 -19.59 -16.66 -31.08
N ASP A 69 -20.20 -17.81 -30.79
CA ASP A 69 -21.58 -17.85 -30.29
C ASP A 69 -21.65 -17.41 -28.81
N LYS A 70 -22.50 -16.42 -28.54
CA LYS A 70 -22.78 -15.90 -27.20
C LYS A 70 -23.85 -16.71 -26.48
N HIS A 71 -24.79 -17.31 -27.21
CA HIS A 71 -25.91 -18.07 -26.66
C HIS A 71 -25.46 -19.45 -26.21
N ALA A 72 -24.76 -20.23 -27.05
CA ALA A 72 -24.11 -21.48 -26.61
C ALA A 72 -23.22 -21.27 -25.37
N LYS A 73 -22.48 -20.16 -25.33
CA LYS A 73 -21.65 -19.78 -24.17
C LYS A 73 -22.44 -19.50 -22.91
N ARG A 74 -23.47 -18.65 -22.95
CA ARG A 74 -24.31 -18.37 -21.78
C ARG A 74 -24.97 -19.66 -21.29
N ASN A 75 -25.66 -20.37 -22.18
CA ASN A 75 -26.35 -21.63 -21.85
C ASN A 75 -25.40 -22.67 -21.21
N ARG A 76 -24.19 -22.86 -21.74
CA ARG A 76 -23.23 -23.80 -21.17
C ARG A 76 -22.64 -23.31 -19.85
N TRP A 77 -22.40 -22.01 -19.69
CA TRP A 77 -22.02 -21.45 -18.40
C TRP A 77 -23.11 -21.61 -17.34
N ASP A 78 -24.39 -21.44 -17.68
CA ASP A 78 -25.50 -21.63 -16.74
C ASP A 78 -25.68 -23.10 -16.33
N ILE A 79 -25.43 -24.06 -17.24
CA ILE A 79 -25.39 -25.50 -16.92
C ILE A 79 -24.25 -25.80 -15.93
N ILE A 80 -23.02 -25.36 -16.24
CA ILE A 80 -21.85 -25.56 -15.36
C ILE A 80 -22.00 -24.79 -14.04
N GLY A 81 -22.66 -23.63 -14.06
CA GLY A 81 -23.00 -22.89 -12.85
C GLY A 81 -23.91 -23.72 -11.94
N THR A 82 -25.01 -24.24 -12.49
CA THR A 82 -26.01 -25.04 -11.77
C THR A 82 -25.40 -26.26 -11.10
N GLU A 83 -24.50 -26.98 -11.79
CA GLU A 83 -23.77 -28.14 -11.26
C GLU A 83 -22.92 -27.82 -10.02
N PHE A 84 -22.41 -26.58 -9.91
CA PHE A 84 -21.53 -26.13 -8.82
C PHE A 84 -22.18 -25.08 -7.89
N GLY A 85 -23.50 -24.90 -7.94
CA GLY A 85 -24.24 -23.96 -7.08
C GLY A 85 -23.99 -22.48 -7.35
N LEU A 86 -23.65 -22.12 -8.60
CA LEU A 86 -23.32 -20.77 -9.06
C LEU A 86 -24.27 -20.33 -10.20
N THR A 87 -24.38 -19.03 -10.46
CA THR A 87 -24.93 -18.55 -11.76
C THR A 87 -23.88 -18.73 -12.86
N GLY A 88 -24.29 -18.80 -14.14
CA GLY A 88 -23.33 -18.92 -15.23
C GLY A 88 -22.37 -17.73 -15.34
N GLU A 89 -22.82 -16.54 -14.97
CA GLU A 89 -21.96 -15.36 -14.90
C GLU A 89 -20.92 -15.46 -13.76
N GLN A 90 -21.30 -16.01 -12.61
CA GLN A 90 -20.36 -16.32 -11.52
C GLN A 90 -19.37 -17.41 -11.93
N ALA A 91 -19.81 -18.47 -12.62
CA ALA A 91 -18.93 -19.53 -13.13
C ALA A 91 -17.92 -18.98 -14.15
N ALA A 92 -18.37 -18.17 -15.11
CA ALA A 92 -17.49 -17.51 -16.08
C ALA A 92 -16.44 -16.60 -15.40
N VAL A 93 -16.83 -15.86 -14.34
CA VAL A 93 -15.90 -15.05 -13.53
C VAL A 93 -14.93 -15.92 -12.73
N LYS A 94 -15.39 -17.01 -12.10
CA LYS A 94 -14.54 -17.97 -11.36
C LYS A 94 -13.46 -18.55 -12.29
N PHE A 95 -13.85 -19.06 -13.46
CA PHE A 95 -12.90 -19.62 -14.42
C PHE A 95 -11.94 -18.56 -14.98
N LYS A 96 -12.43 -17.34 -15.29
CA LYS A 96 -11.57 -16.22 -15.70
C LYS A 96 -10.48 -15.95 -14.64
N ASN A 97 -10.85 -15.86 -13.37
CA ASN A 97 -9.91 -15.55 -12.29
C ASN A 97 -8.83 -16.64 -12.12
N LEU A 98 -9.21 -17.93 -12.22
CA LEU A 98 -8.27 -19.06 -12.21
C LEU A 98 -7.29 -18.99 -13.39
N ARG A 99 -7.80 -18.79 -14.61
CA ARG A 99 -6.98 -18.66 -15.83
C ARG A 99 -6.04 -17.44 -15.77
N ASP A 100 -6.53 -16.31 -15.26
CA ASP A 100 -5.75 -15.08 -15.14
C ASP A 100 -4.70 -15.17 -13.99
N ARG A 101 -4.87 -16.09 -13.01
CA ARG A 101 -3.81 -16.52 -12.05
C ARG A 101 -2.77 -17.41 -12.75
N TRP A 102 -3.20 -18.43 -13.49
CA TRP A 102 -2.31 -19.30 -14.28
C TRP A 102 -1.42 -18.52 -15.26
N LEU A 103 -2.00 -17.57 -16.02
CA LEU A 103 -1.25 -16.73 -16.97
C LEU A 103 -0.12 -15.92 -16.33
N LYS A 104 -0.28 -15.46 -15.08
CA LYS A 104 0.78 -14.76 -14.33
C LYS A 104 1.93 -15.71 -13.99
N ILE A 105 1.61 -16.93 -13.56
CA ILE A 105 2.60 -17.95 -13.18
C ILE A 105 3.41 -18.37 -14.41
N VAL A 106 2.75 -18.65 -15.55
CA VAL A 106 3.42 -18.97 -16.82
C VAL A 106 4.28 -17.81 -17.30
N SER A 107 3.79 -16.57 -17.24
CA SER A 107 4.56 -15.38 -17.64
C SER A 107 5.82 -15.19 -16.77
N ALA A 108 5.73 -15.47 -15.46
CA ALA A 108 6.87 -15.40 -14.55
C ALA A 108 7.90 -16.53 -14.79
N HIS A 109 7.44 -17.74 -15.15
CA HIS A 109 8.30 -18.84 -15.56
C HIS A 109 9.05 -18.51 -16.87
N ASP A 110 8.33 -18.02 -17.89
CA ASP A 110 8.91 -17.65 -19.18
C ASP A 110 9.90 -16.48 -19.09
N ALA A 111 9.66 -15.53 -18.17
CA ALA A 111 10.62 -14.47 -17.87
C ALA A 111 11.92 -15.05 -17.29
N LYS A 112 11.84 -15.98 -16.33
CA LYS A 112 12.99 -16.65 -15.72
C LYS A 112 13.77 -17.51 -16.72
N GLN A 113 13.11 -18.16 -17.68
CA GLN A 113 13.82 -18.92 -18.73
C GLN A 113 14.57 -18.00 -19.71
N LYS A 114 14.07 -16.80 -20.00
CA LYS A 114 14.71 -15.84 -20.93
C LYS A 114 15.93 -15.12 -20.32
N SER A 115 16.09 -15.11 -19.00
CA SER A 115 17.24 -14.49 -18.32
C SER A 115 18.56 -15.30 -18.34
N GLY A 116 18.63 -16.42 -19.05
CA GLY A 116 19.90 -16.91 -19.61
C GLY A 116 20.98 -17.42 -18.65
N ALA A 117 20.61 -18.00 -17.50
CA ALA A 117 21.56 -18.72 -16.63
C ALA A 117 21.63 -20.21 -17.03
N PRO A 118 22.68 -20.70 -17.71
CA PRO A 118 22.79 -22.12 -18.06
C PRO A 118 23.08 -22.97 -16.83
N GLY A 119 22.43 -24.14 -16.72
CA GLY A 119 22.77 -25.17 -15.72
C GLY A 119 21.69 -25.52 -14.69
N LYS A 120 20.57 -24.79 -14.58
CA LYS A 120 19.43 -25.19 -13.73
C LYS A 120 18.10 -25.24 -14.50
N ALA A 121 17.92 -26.32 -15.26
CA ALA A 121 16.60 -26.79 -15.69
C ALA A 121 15.81 -27.45 -14.53
N GLY A 122 15.88 -26.86 -13.33
CA GLY A 122 15.11 -27.31 -12.18
C GLY A 122 13.63 -26.98 -12.39
N LYS A 123 12.75 -27.97 -12.17
CA LYS A 123 11.29 -27.78 -12.18
C LYS A 123 10.95 -26.68 -11.17
N VAL A 124 10.48 -25.52 -11.64
CA VAL A 124 10.12 -24.41 -10.75
C VAL A 124 8.90 -24.83 -9.94
N GLU A 125 9.08 -24.97 -8.63
CA GLU A 125 8.06 -25.48 -7.73
C GLU A 125 6.88 -24.51 -7.58
N THR A 126 5.83 -24.76 -8.35
CA THR A 126 4.56 -24.02 -8.28
C THR A 126 3.71 -24.57 -7.13
N LYS A 127 3.82 -23.97 -5.94
CA LYS A 127 3.04 -24.32 -4.73
C LYS A 127 1.50 -24.33 -4.90
N TRP A 128 0.97 -23.76 -5.99
CA TRP A 128 -0.46 -23.69 -6.23
C TRP A 128 -1.00 -25.03 -6.75
N ALA A 129 -1.69 -25.80 -5.91
CA ALA A 129 -2.18 -27.15 -6.23
C ALA A 129 -3.00 -27.25 -7.54
N LEU A 130 -3.81 -26.22 -7.86
CA LEU A 130 -4.61 -26.18 -9.09
C LEU A 130 -3.79 -25.85 -10.36
N PHE A 131 -2.48 -25.60 -10.25
CA PHE A 131 -1.63 -25.23 -11.38
C PHE A 131 -1.58 -26.35 -12.43
N ASP A 132 -1.18 -27.56 -12.03
CA ASP A 132 -0.99 -28.69 -12.97
C ASP A 132 -2.30 -29.06 -13.68
N VAL A 133 -3.44 -28.97 -12.97
CA VAL A 133 -4.78 -29.20 -13.53
C VAL A 133 -5.10 -28.13 -14.60
N LEU A 134 -5.00 -26.84 -14.28
CA LEU A 134 -5.23 -25.77 -15.28
C LEU A 134 -4.22 -25.82 -16.43
N ASP A 135 -2.97 -26.20 -16.16
CA ASP A 135 -1.93 -26.32 -17.18
C ASP A 135 -2.29 -27.41 -18.20
N SER A 136 -2.80 -28.55 -17.74
CA SER A 136 -3.30 -29.65 -18.60
C SER A 136 -4.58 -29.33 -19.39
N VAL A 137 -5.29 -28.25 -19.04
CA VAL A 137 -6.49 -27.76 -19.75
C VAL A 137 -6.14 -26.64 -20.74
N LEU A 138 -5.17 -25.79 -20.39
CA LEU A 138 -4.89 -24.55 -21.11
C LEU A 138 -3.64 -24.59 -21.98
N ARG A 139 -2.63 -25.40 -21.65
CA ARG A 139 -1.37 -25.46 -22.42
C ARG A 139 -1.60 -26.01 -23.83
N ASP A 140 -2.52 -26.95 -23.99
CA ASP A 140 -2.83 -27.59 -25.28
C ASP A 140 -3.69 -26.70 -26.20
N ALA A 141 -4.32 -25.64 -25.67
CA ALA A 141 -5.09 -24.72 -26.50
C ALA A 141 -4.16 -23.82 -27.34
N PRO A 142 -4.35 -23.75 -28.68
CA PRO A 142 -3.36 -23.19 -29.63
C PRO A 142 -3.06 -21.69 -29.50
N ILE A 143 -3.79 -20.97 -28.63
CA ILE A 143 -3.54 -19.56 -28.29
C ILE A 143 -2.45 -19.40 -27.22
N TYR A 144 -2.24 -20.43 -26.40
CA TYR A 144 -1.22 -20.46 -25.35
C TYR A 144 -0.01 -21.31 -25.79
N ALA A 145 -0.23 -22.31 -26.65
CA ALA A 145 0.80 -23.14 -27.27
C ALA A 145 1.63 -22.42 -28.37
N LYS A 146 2.33 -21.30 -28.06
CA LYS A 146 3.35 -20.77 -29.01
C LYS A 146 4.48 -19.93 -28.41
N ARG A 147 5.70 -20.51 -28.40
CA ARG A 147 6.98 -19.97 -28.91
C ARG A 147 8.14 -20.91 -28.51
N ARG A 148 8.41 -21.96 -29.31
CA ARG A 148 9.64 -22.78 -29.21
C ARG A 148 10.17 -23.30 -30.56
N THR A 149 9.35 -23.38 -31.60
CA THR A 149 9.82 -23.47 -32.99
C THR A 149 10.09 -22.06 -33.53
N ASP A 150 11.06 -21.96 -34.46
CA ASP A 150 11.58 -20.74 -35.11
C ASP A 150 12.84 -20.16 -34.47
N THR A 151 13.91 -20.96 -34.48
CA THR A 151 15.30 -20.50 -34.35
C THR A 151 16.14 -21.17 -35.44
N PRO A 152 16.50 -20.46 -36.52
CA PRO A 152 17.41 -21.00 -37.53
C PRO A 152 18.79 -21.29 -36.93
N PRO A 153 19.49 -22.35 -37.35
CA PRO A 153 20.87 -22.59 -36.93
C PRO A 153 21.78 -21.42 -37.36
N SER A 154 22.65 -20.99 -36.46
CA SER A 154 23.73 -20.04 -36.81
C SER A 154 24.84 -20.74 -37.60
N SER A 155 25.57 -19.98 -38.42
CA SER A 155 26.78 -20.35 -39.18
C SER A 155 26.59 -21.13 -40.51
N ALA A 156 26.54 -20.39 -41.63
CA ALA A 156 27.22 -20.75 -42.88
C ALA A 156 27.45 -19.54 -43.84
N TYR A 157 28.70 -19.10 -43.95
CA TYR A 157 29.43 -18.51 -45.09
C TYR A 157 28.72 -17.77 -46.28
N LEU A 158 29.24 -16.55 -46.53
CA LEU A 158 29.60 -15.92 -47.83
C LEU A 158 28.57 -15.22 -48.78
N ALA A 159 28.72 -13.89 -48.84
CA ALA A 159 28.97 -13.05 -50.02
C ALA A 159 28.00 -13.02 -51.24
N ARG A 160 27.26 -11.90 -51.38
CA ARG A 160 27.42 -10.94 -52.53
C ARG A 160 26.61 -9.64 -52.39
N GLU A 161 27.20 -8.55 -52.88
CA GLU A 161 26.57 -7.29 -53.33
C GLU A 161 26.46 -7.32 -54.88
N PRO A 162 25.79 -6.38 -55.57
CA PRO A 162 24.64 -5.55 -55.19
C PRO A 162 23.48 -5.67 -56.21
N GLY A 163 22.34 -4.99 -55.97
CA GLY A 163 21.26 -4.88 -56.95
C GLY A 163 20.29 -3.74 -56.62
N ALA A 164 20.08 -2.82 -57.57
CA ALA A 164 19.23 -1.65 -57.38
C ALA A 164 17.81 -1.87 -57.93
N LEU A 165 16.84 -1.13 -57.37
CA LEU A 165 15.96 -0.27 -58.16
C LEU A 165 15.29 0.78 -57.26
N ALA A 166 15.03 1.97 -57.81
CA ALA A 166 14.43 3.08 -57.09
C ALA A 166 13.01 3.37 -57.62
N TYR A 167 12.18 4.00 -56.78
CA TYR A 167 11.19 4.95 -57.26
C TYR A 167 11.10 6.16 -56.34
N GLU A 168 10.54 7.26 -56.85
CA GLU A 168 10.98 8.62 -56.52
C GLU A 168 9.81 9.62 -56.41
N ARG A 169 10.08 10.76 -55.75
CA ARG A 169 9.37 12.07 -55.67
C ARG A 169 8.80 12.33 -54.28
N ALA A 170 9.26 13.31 -53.49
CA ALA A 170 10.02 14.56 -53.67
C ALA A 170 9.21 15.82 -54.05
N SER A 171 9.05 16.71 -53.06
CA SER A 171 8.94 18.18 -53.16
C SER A 171 9.20 18.73 -51.74
N TRP A 172 10.41 19.17 -51.40
CA TRP A 172 11.14 20.42 -51.71
C TRP A 172 10.94 21.57 -50.68
N ARG A 173 12.10 22.07 -50.23
CA ARG A 173 12.39 23.21 -49.32
C ARG A 173 12.49 24.52 -50.16
N PRO A 174 12.75 25.76 -49.65
CA PRO A 174 13.48 26.20 -48.43
C PRO A 174 12.67 27.25 -47.60
N SER A 175 13.17 28.19 -46.79
CA SER A 175 14.52 28.73 -46.43
C SER A 175 14.42 29.45 -45.05
N THR A 176 15.46 29.98 -44.37
CA THR A 176 16.92 30.13 -44.62
C THR A 176 17.67 29.95 -43.26
N ALA A 177 18.99 30.18 -43.20
CA ALA A 177 19.80 30.16 -41.98
C ALA A 177 20.35 31.56 -41.58
N ARG A 178 20.74 31.73 -40.31
CA ARG A 178 21.87 32.60 -39.88
C ARG A 178 22.51 32.10 -38.57
N THR A 179 23.68 32.66 -38.23
CA THR A 179 24.76 31.95 -37.50
C THR A 179 25.50 32.80 -36.46
N ARG A 180 26.53 32.20 -35.82
CA ARG A 180 27.51 32.72 -34.82
C ARG A 180 26.99 32.81 -33.36
N SER A 181 27.83 32.57 -32.34
CA SER A 181 29.26 32.15 -32.32
C SER A 181 29.64 31.45 -31.00
N LYS A 182 30.66 30.56 -31.06
CA LYS A 182 31.38 30.09 -29.86
C LYS A 182 32.12 31.24 -29.16
N ARG A 183 32.26 31.13 -27.83
CA ARG A 183 33.46 31.58 -27.09
C ARG A 183 33.73 30.59 -25.95
N GLU A 184 35.00 30.35 -25.70
CA GLU A 184 35.49 29.39 -24.69
C GLU A 184 35.93 30.13 -23.42
N THR A 185 35.90 29.46 -22.27
CA THR A 185 36.72 29.81 -21.09
C THR A 185 36.78 28.60 -20.15
N GLY A 186 37.90 28.43 -19.44
CA GLY A 186 38.27 27.17 -18.77
C GLY A 186 37.67 26.94 -17.37
N PRO A 187 37.94 25.76 -16.77
CA PRO A 187 37.37 25.36 -15.49
C PRO A 187 38.11 25.95 -14.30
N HIS A 188 37.38 26.59 -13.38
CA HIS A 188 37.97 27.20 -12.19
C HIS A 188 37.59 26.44 -10.91
N LYS A 189 38.49 25.57 -10.43
CA LYS A 189 38.37 24.94 -9.11
C LYS A 189 38.42 26.01 -8.01
N ARG A 190 37.49 25.97 -7.06
CA ARG A 190 37.63 26.64 -5.76
C ARG A 190 37.63 25.61 -4.65
N ASN A 191 38.83 25.27 -4.16
CA ASN A 191 38.97 24.63 -2.86
C ASN A 191 38.44 25.59 -1.80
N ARG A 192 37.67 25.09 -0.82
CA ARG A 192 37.42 25.81 0.43
C ARG A 192 37.81 24.90 1.60
N THR A 193 39.05 25.01 2.02
CA THR A 193 39.52 24.45 3.28
C THR A 193 38.71 25.04 4.43
N VAL A 194 38.26 24.17 5.34
CA VAL A 194 37.75 24.55 6.66
C VAL A 194 38.59 23.78 7.68
N SER A 195 39.08 24.49 8.68
CA SER A 195 40.05 23.98 9.66
C SER A 195 39.41 23.07 10.70
N LYS A 196 40.16 22.06 11.17
CA LYS A 196 39.84 21.32 12.39
C LYS A 196 39.96 22.24 13.60
N THR A 197 38.91 22.41 14.39
CA THR A 197 38.97 22.90 15.78
C THR A 197 37.92 22.20 16.64
N GLY A 198 38.18 22.20 17.96
CA GLY A 198 37.47 21.54 19.07
C GLY A 198 36.05 21.00 18.90
N LEU A 199 35.88 19.73 19.31
CA LEU A 199 34.64 19.27 19.96
C LEU A 199 34.50 19.93 21.34
N PRO A 200 33.29 20.41 21.68
CA PRO A 200 32.76 20.25 23.03
C PRO A 200 31.47 19.40 23.02
N GLY A 201 31.21 18.69 24.11
CA GLY A 201 30.17 17.65 24.18
C GLY A 201 28.74 18.16 24.41
N ALA A 202 27.80 17.40 23.84
CA ALA A 202 26.41 17.18 24.27
C ALA A 202 25.74 18.20 25.22
N LYS A 203 25.04 19.19 24.65
CA LYS A 203 23.84 19.81 25.24
C LYS A 203 22.77 20.07 24.16
N PHE A 204 22.04 19.04 23.77
CA PHE A 204 20.81 19.14 22.97
C PHE A 204 19.58 18.91 23.85
N ALA A 205 19.31 19.88 24.70
CA ALA A 205 18.04 20.09 25.39
C ALA A 205 17.70 21.58 25.26
N HIS A 206 16.41 21.91 25.13
CA HIS A 206 15.91 23.18 24.54
C HIS A 206 16.25 23.30 23.04
N GLU A 207 15.37 23.73 22.13
CA GLU A 207 13.93 24.01 22.23
C GLU A 207 13.28 23.82 20.84
N PRO A 208 12.17 23.06 20.69
CA PRO A 208 11.59 22.76 19.38
C PRO A 208 10.94 23.98 18.68
N ALA A 209 10.68 25.06 19.41
CA ALA A 209 10.04 26.27 18.88
C ALA A 209 10.85 26.93 17.75
N SER A 210 12.17 27.03 17.91
CA SER A 210 13.09 27.67 16.96
C SER A 210 13.05 27.04 15.56
N ILE A 211 13.07 25.70 15.49
CA ILE A 211 13.03 24.92 14.24
C ILE A 211 11.69 25.12 13.52
N VAL A 212 10.58 25.11 14.26
CA VAL A 212 9.23 25.38 13.72
C VAL A 212 9.13 26.81 13.17
N GLN A 213 9.65 27.79 13.91
CA GLN A 213 9.56 29.21 13.56
C GLN A 213 10.40 29.58 12.32
N GLY A 214 11.49 28.86 12.06
CA GLY A 214 12.24 28.97 10.80
C GLY A 214 11.50 28.40 9.59
N LEU A 215 10.90 27.22 9.73
CA LEU A 215 10.23 26.52 8.62
C LEU A 215 8.93 27.21 8.16
N CYS A 216 8.20 27.86 9.08
CA CYS A 216 7.02 28.66 8.74
C CYS A 216 7.30 29.86 7.81
N LYS A 217 8.55 30.29 7.63
CA LYS A 217 8.91 31.44 6.76
C LYS A 217 9.07 31.07 5.27
N HIS A 218 9.24 29.79 4.93
CA HIS A 218 9.56 29.37 3.56
C HIS A 218 8.66 28.28 2.98
N GLY A 219 7.63 27.86 3.73
CA GLY A 219 6.55 27.03 3.20
C GLY A 219 5.31 27.11 4.08
N GLY A 220 4.14 27.14 3.45
CA GLY A 220 2.91 26.75 4.14
C GLY A 220 3.04 25.30 4.67
N PRO A 221 2.20 24.87 5.63
CA PRO A 221 2.31 23.56 6.25
C PRO A 221 2.49 22.44 5.20
N ALA A 222 3.35 21.47 5.47
CA ALA A 222 3.52 20.31 4.60
C ALA A 222 2.29 19.40 4.78
N ILE A 223 1.24 19.62 3.98
CA ILE A 223 -0.09 19.15 4.35
C ILE A 223 -0.23 17.64 4.12
N GLU A 224 -0.16 16.92 5.24
CA GLU A 224 -0.64 15.57 5.52
C GLU A 224 -0.39 14.49 4.45
N PRO A 225 -1.18 14.27 3.36
CA PRO A 225 -0.91 13.18 2.41
C PRO A 225 0.52 13.08 1.85
N HIS A 226 1.29 14.18 1.81
CA HIS A 226 2.72 14.13 1.48
C HIS A 226 3.58 13.61 2.64
N VAL A 227 3.35 14.10 3.87
CA VAL A 227 4.00 13.60 5.09
C VAL A 227 3.73 12.11 5.24
N PHE A 228 2.48 11.70 5.00
CA PHE A 228 2.05 10.32 5.08
C PHE A 228 2.82 9.40 4.13
N LYS A 229 2.90 9.75 2.83
CA LYS A 229 3.72 9.02 1.85
C LYS A 229 5.21 9.02 2.19
N ASN A 230 5.73 10.09 2.81
CA ASN A 230 7.12 10.15 3.25
C ASN A 230 7.42 9.24 4.45
N ILE A 231 6.46 9.04 5.37
CA ILE A 231 6.59 8.07 6.47
C ILE A 231 6.61 6.64 5.90
N GLN A 232 5.71 6.31 4.97
CA GLN A 232 5.75 5.02 4.26
C GLN A 232 7.09 4.82 3.53
N GLY A 233 7.49 5.80 2.71
CA GLY A 233 8.72 5.72 1.92
C GLY A 233 10.00 5.67 2.76
N GLN A 234 9.96 6.15 4.01
CA GLN A 234 11.07 6.01 4.96
C GLN A 234 11.09 4.60 5.58
N LEU A 235 9.93 4.02 5.94
CA LEU A 235 9.86 2.63 6.43
C LEU A 235 10.31 1.63 5.36
N LEU A 236 9.88 1.85 4.11
CA LEU A 236 10.29 1.06 2.93
C LEU A 236 11.75 1.25 2.50
N HIS A 237 12.55 2.08 3.19
CA HIS A 237 13.95 2.34 2.83
C HIS A 237 14.93 2.13 3.97
N SER A 238 14.56 2.45 5.21
CA SER A 238 15.41 2.18 6.39
C SER A 238 15.00 0.93 7.16
N GLU A 239 13.96 0.22 6.70
CA GLU A 239 13.44 -1.09 7.15
C GLU A 239 12.93 -1.15 8.59
N THR A 240 13.60 -0.50 9.54
CA THR A 240 13.22 -0.39 10.95
C THR A 240 13.08 1.07 11.40
N PHE A 241 12.16 1.32 12.33
CA PHE A 241 12.19 2.48 13.23
C PHE A 241 12.37 2.01 14.68
N THR A 242 12.97 2.86 15.52
CA THR A 242 13.08 2.61 16.98
C THR A 242 12.32 3.68 17.74
N LEU A 243 11.35 3.25 18.56
CA LEU A 243 10.59 4.11 19.46
C LEU A 243 11.45 4.59 20.65
N GLY A 244 11.19 5.81 21.12
CA GLY A 244 11.87 6.35 22.31
C GLY A 244 11.52 5.57 23.57
N LYS A 245 12.51 5.31 24.44
CA LYS A 245 12.35 4.49 25.66
C LYS A 245 11.21 4.97 26.57
N GLU A 246 10.99 6.28 26.64
CA GLU A 246 9.90 6.90 27.39
C GLU A 246 8.53 6.49 26.83
N ILE A 247 8.32 6.56 25.50
CA ILE A 247 7.07 6.13 24.85
C ILE A 247 6.78 4.65 25.12
N VAL A 248 7.79 3.79 24.99
CA VAL A 248 7.66 2.34 25.24
C VAL A 248 7.18 2.08 26.67
N LYS A 249 7.71 2.82 27.67
CA LYS A 249 7.31 2.72 29.08
C LYS A 249 5.93 3.35 29.33
N GLU A 250 5.67 4.54 28.81
CA GLU A 250 4.41 5.30 28.96
C GLU A 250 3.21 4.55 28.37
N GLN A 251 3.42 3.77 27.30
CA GLN A 251 2.39 3.02 26.57
C GLN A 251 2.37 1.52 26.91
N GLY A 252 3.25 1.04 27.79
CA GLY A 252 3.31 -0.37 28.20
C GLY A 252 3.68 -1.34 27.08
N LEU A 253 4.44 -0.90 26.08
CA LEU A 253 4.74 -1.70 24.90
C LEU A 253 5.82 -2.75 25.18
N PRO A 254 5.66 -4.01 24.74
CA PRO A 254 6.67 -5.05 24.91
C PRO A 254 7.91 -4.82 24.03
N GLY A 255 7.71 -4.31 22.81
CA GLY A 255 8.77 -4.04 21.84
C GLY A 255 8.95 -2.55 21.53
N LYS A 256 10.19 -2.17 21.24
CA LYS A 256 10.58 -0.80 20.81
C LYS A 256 10.71 -0.65 19.29
N THR A 257 10.69 -1.76 18.54
CA THR A 257 11.13 -1.82 17.14
C THR A 257 9.94 -1.94 16.20
N VAL A 258 9.89 -1.08 15.19
CA VAL A 258 8.90 -1.09 14.12
C VAL A 258 9.59 -1.57 12.85
N SER A 259 9.61 -2.88 12.60
CA SER A 259 10.19 -3.45 11.38
C SER A 259 9.16 -3.58 10.25
N LEU A 260 9.63 -3.39 9.01
CA LEU A 260 8.94 -3.75 7.77
C LEU A 260 8.75 -5.27 7.62
N GLU A 261 9.64 -6.07 8.22
CA GLU A 261 9.59 -7.55 8.20
C GLU A 261 8.25 -8.06 8.73
N HIS A 262 7.70 -7.44 9.79
CA HIS A 262 6.36 -7.77 10.32
C HIS A 262 5.24 -7.57 9.29
N ILE A 263 5.41 -6.66 8.33
CA ILE A 263 4.42 -6.40 7.26
C ILE A 263 4.64 -7.38 6.09
N GLN A 264 5.89 -7.77 5.82
CA GLN A 264 6.24 -8.77 4.81
C GLN A 264 5.78 -10.17 5.25
N ALA A 265 6.03 -10.58 6.49
CA ALA A 265 5.59 -11.87 7.00
C ALA A 265 4.05 -12.00 7.11
N VAL A 266 3.31 -10.89 7.27
CA VAL A 266 1.83 -10.88 7.10
C VAL A 266 1.44 -11.20 5.66
N LEU A 267 2.15 -10.69 4.65
CA LEU A 267 1.90 -11.02 3.24
C LEU A 267 2.24 -12.48 2.92
N GLU A 268 3.34 -13.00 3.48
CA GLU A 268 3.76 -14.38 3.29
C GLU A 268 2.76 -15.35 3.94
N PHE A 269 2.30 -15.08 5.16
CA PHE A 269 1.23 -15.82 5.82
C PHE A 269 -0.05 -15.83 4.97
N ASP A 270 -0.48 -14.66 4.50
CA ASP A 270 -1.66 -14.53 3.66
C ASP A 270 -1.46 -15.07 2.24
N THR A 271 -0.29 -15.54 1.80
CA THR A 271 -0.05 -15.84 0.37
C THR A 271 -0.88 -17.02 -0.14
N ASP A 272 -0.85 -18.15 0.57
CA ASP A 272 -1.41 -19.42 0.11
C ASP A 272 -2.88 -19.64 0.55
N ASP A 273 -3.37 -18.92 1.56
CA ASP A 273 -4.77 -19.01 2.04
C ASP A 273 -5.78 -18.20 1.22
N ASP A 274 -6.98 -18.75 1.04
CA ASP A 274 -8.15 -18.06 0.45
C ASP A 274 -8.80 -17.08 1.45
N LEU A 275 -8.74 -17.37 2.75
CA LEU A 275 -9.30 -16.54 3.83
C LEU A 275 -8.22 -15.68 4.51
N LYS A 276 -7.66 -14.76 3.73
CA LYS A 276 -6.60 -13.82 4.12
C LYS A 276 -6.99 -12.93 5.31
N VAL A 277 -6.11 -12.82 6.30
CA VAL A 277 -6.25 -12.00 7.51
C VAL A 277 -6.21 -10.51 7.15
N ALA A 278 -5.29 -10.13 6.27
CA ALA A 278 -5.14 -8.80 5.70
C ALA A 278 -5.55 -8.79 4.22
N ASN A 279 -6.79 -9.23 3.91
CA ASN A 279 -7.29 -9.43 2.53
C ASN A 279 -7.20 -8.23 1.55
N LYS A 280 -6.87 -7.05 2.05
CA LYS A 280 -6.67 -5.79 1.32
C LYS A 280 -5.20 -5.40 1.17
N LEU A 281 -4.29 -6.11 1.83
CA LEU A 281 -2.84 -6.04 1.70
C LEU A 281 -2.38 -6.89 0.49
N SER A 282 -1.21 -6.57 -0.06
CA SER A 282 -0.56 -7.19 -1.21
C SER A 282 0.86 -6.63 -1.38
N ASP A 283 1.71 -7.31 -2.12
CA ASP A 283 3.10 -6.94 -2.42
C ASP A 283 3.27 -5.51 -2.96
N ILE A 284 2.21 -4.94 -3.56
CA ILE A 284 2.18 -3.55 -4.05
C ILE A 284 2.52 -2.55 -2.94
N TYR A 285 2.13 -2.83 -1.68
CA TYR A 285 2.33 -1.90 -0.56
C TYR A 285 3.74 -1.96 0.04
N THR A 286 4.42 -3.10 -0.05
CA THR A 286 5.83 -3.28 0.34
C THR A 286 6.79 -3.00 -0.82
N SER A 287 6.31 -2.98 -2.07
CA SER A 287 7.12 -2.65 -3.25
C SER A 287 7.53 -1.18 -3.32
N SER A 288 8.83 -0.92 -3.51
CA SER A 288 9.44 0.41 -3.67
C SER A 288 9.20 1.08 -5.05
N GLY A 289 8.18 0.61 -5.80
CA GLY A 289 7.92 1.00 -7.18
C GLY A 289 7.66 2.50 -7.40
N HIS A 290 8.21 3.04 -8.49
CA HIS A 290 8.05 4.46 -8.84
C HIS A 290 6.57 4.92 -8.90
N PHE A 291 5.67 4.06 -9.41
CA PHE A 291 4.24 4.33 -9.52
C PHE A 291 3.41 3.97 -8.27
N THR A 292 3.98 3.28 -7.27
CA THR A 292 3.31 3.02 -5.98
C THR A 292 3.59 4.17 -5.01
N LYS A 293 4.84 4.64 -4.95
CA LYS A 293 5.31 5.78 -4.12
C LYS A 293 4.50 7.07 -4.25
N THR A 294 3.83 7.32 -5.38
CA THR A 294 3.00 8.52 -5.58
C THR A 294 1.59 8.41 -5.00
N LYS A 295 1.06 7.18 -4.86
CA LYS A 295 -0.35 6.90 -4.55
C LYS A 295 -0.62 6.92 -3.04
N VAL A 296 -1.36 7.93 -2.58
CA VAL A 296 -1.72 8.06 -1.16
C VAL A 296 -2.48 6.83 -0.65
N ASN A 297 -3.36 6.22 -1.46
CA ASN A 297 -4.09 5.01 -1.04
C ASN A 297 -3.19 3.79 -0.81
N VAL A 298 -2.01 3.71 -1.46
CA VAL A 298 -1.06 2.62 -1.22
C VAL A 298 -0.52 2.74 0.21
N ALA A 299 -0.06 3.94 0.58
CA ALA A 299 0.32 4.23 1.95
C ALA A 299 -0.86 3.99 2.92
N VAL A 300 -2.05 4.53 2.61
CA VAL A 300 -3.20 4.46 3.53
C VAL A 300 -3.68 3.02 3.80
N GLN A 301 -3.62 2.13 2.81
CA GLN A 301 -4.05 0.76 2.99
C GLN A 301 -3.00 -0.09 3.73
N MET A 302 -1.70 0.21 3.55
CA MET A 302 -0.60 -0.51 4.21
C MET A 302 -0.71 -0.48 5.75
N PHE A 303 -0.69 0.71 6.35
CA PHE A 303 -0.81 0.84 7.82
C PHE A 303 -2.24 0.58 8.31
N ARG A 304 -3.26 0.46 7.41
CA ARG A 304 -4.62 0.12 7.82
C ARG A 304 -4.77 -1.36 8.14
N GLU A 305 -4.31 -2.22 7.24
CA GLU A 305 -4.59 -3.66 7.31
C GLU A 305 -3.50 -4.40 8.10
N ALA A 306 -2.28 -3.84 8.21
CA ALA A 306 -1.18 -4.48 8.95
C ALA A 306 -1.39 -4.59 10.49
N PRO A 307 -1.82 -3.55 11.25
CA PRO A 307 -1.95 -3.66 12.71
C PRO A 307 -2.85 -4.81 13.22
N PRO A 308 -4.08 -5.03 12.70
CA PRO A 308 -4.90 -6.15 13.17
C PRO A 308 -4.33 -7.52 12.76
N ALA A 309 -3.63 -7.60 11.63
CA ALA A 309 -3.00 -8.84 11.18
C ALA A 309 -1.75 -9.20 12.01
N ILE A 310 -0.88 -8.23 12.31
CA ILE A 310 0.26 -8.41 13.24
C ILE A 310 -0.24 -8.94 14.59
N ARG A 311 -1.31 -8.35 15.15
CA ARG A 311 -1.96 -8.81 16.39
C ARG A 311 -2.55 -10.21 16.30
N TYR A 312 -3.12 -10.58 15.15
CA TYR A 312 -3.60 -11.93 14.92
C TYR A 312 -2.44 -12.95 14.94
N LEU A 313 -1.33 -12.65 14.27
CA LEU A 313 -0.14 -13.51 14.24
C LEU A 313 0.51 -13.68 15.62
N ILE A 314 0.58 -12.61 16.42
CA ILE A 314 1.00 -12.70 17.84
C ILE A 314 0.06 -13.63 18.62
N LYS A 315 -1.26 -13.49 18.43
CA LYS A 315 -2.26 -14.30 19.15
C LYS A 315 -2.22 -15.80 18.80
N ILE A 316 -1.83 -16.16 17.57
CA ILE A 316 -1.67 -17.58 17.18
C ILE A 316 -0.26 -18.14 17.44
N GLY A 317 0.68 -17.30 17.90
CA GLY A 317 2.04 -17.70 18.27
C GLY A 317 3.03 -17.78 17.11
N GLU A 318 2.71 -17.20 15.95
CA GLU A 318 3.63 -17.13 14.80
C GLU A 318 4.56 -15.89 14.89
N PHE A 319 4.17 -14.86 15.65
CA PHE A 319 4.96 -13.65 15.92
C PHE A 319 5.31 -13.50 17.41
N GLU A 320 6.49 -12.96 17.69
CA GLU A 320 6.92 -12.58 19.03
C GLU A 320 6.06 -11.44 19.62
N PRO A 321 5.81 -11.41 20.95
CA PRO A 321 5.02 -10.35 21.59
C PRO A 321 5.56 -8.93 21.32
N GLU A 322 6.87 -8.76 21.11
CA GLU A 322 7.49 -7.48 20.79
C GLU A 322 6.91 -6.81 19.53
N ALA A 323 6.36 -7.57 18.59
CA ALA A 323 5.75 -7.06 17.37
C ALA A 323 4.51 -6.18 17.64
N GLU A 324 3.91 -6.21 18.84
CA GLU A 324 2.85 -5.27 19.24
C GLU A 324 3.35 -3.81 19.23
N GLY A 325 4.65 -3.56 19.48
CA GLY A 325 5.24 -2.22 19.33
C GLY A 325 5.15 -1.69 17.89
N ALA A 326 5.24 -2.59 16.89
CA ALA A 326 5.00 -2.26 15.50
C ALA A 326 3.50 -2.06 15.21
N ALA A 327 2.63 -2.96 15.68
CA ALA A 327 1.18 -2.83 15.51
C ALA A 327 0.65 -1.49 16.08
N TRP A 328 1.03 -1.14 17.31
CA TRP A 328 0.68 0.12 17.98
C TRP A 328 1.14 1.34 17.19
N PHE A 329 2.40 1.37 16.70
CA PHE A 329 2.90 2.52 15.95
C PHE A 329 2.16 2.70 14.63
N LEU A 330 1.95 1.60 13.89
CA LEU A 330 1.21 1.62 12.63
C LEU A 330 -0.26 2.05 12.85
N GLU A 331 -0.86 1.68 13.99
CA GLU A 331 -2.21 2.07 14.40
C GLU A 331 -2.32 3.56 14.77
N LEU A 332 -1.35 4.10 15.53
CA LEU A 332 -1.26 5.53 15.86
C LEU A 332 -1.18 6.39 14.60
N VAL A 333 -0.42 5.93 13.60
CA VAL A 333 -0.15 6.63 12.34
C VAL A 333 -1.37 6.62 11.39
N ILE A 334 -2.15 5.54 11.31
CA ILE A 334 -3.47 5.54 10.61
C ILE A 334 -4.63 5.10 11.48
N VAL A 335 -4.69 3.79 11.79
CA VAL A 335 -5.96 3.04 11.95
C VAL A 335 -6.91 3.72 12.90
N SER A 336 -6.40 4.17 14.04
CA SER A 336 -7.24 4.81 15.03
C SER A 336 -7.33 6.32 14.79
N LYS A 337 -6.20 7.03 14.69
CA LYS A 337 -6.18 8.44 15.14
C LYS A 337 -5.49 9.47 14.22
N TRP A 338 -4.15 9.57 14.07
CA TRP A 338 -3.53 10.80 13.53
C TRP A 338 -4.02 11.20 12.12
N TYR A 339 -3.91 10.33 11.11
CA TYR A 339 -4.35 10.64 9.74
C TYR A 339 -5.87 10.80 9.62
N THR A 340 -6.66 10.00 10.35
CA THR A 340 -8.13 10.11 10.37
C THR A 340 -8.59 11.45 10.94
N LEU A 341 -7.87 11.94 11.96
CA LEU A 341 -8.07 13.26 12.55
C LEU A 341 -7.64 14.37 11.57
N MET A 342 -6.39 14.35 11.10
CA MET A 342 -5.83 15.42 10.25
C MET A 342 -6.59 15.55 8.91
N SER A 343 -7.06 14.45 8.32
CA SER A 343 -7.84 14.48 7.06
C SER A 343 -9.35 14.69 7.23
N SER A 344 -9.84 14.84 8.46
CA SER A 344 -11.28 14.88 8.80
C SER A 344 -12.10 15.90 7.98
N ARG A 345 -13.10 15.38 7.25
CA ARG A 345 -14.02 16.17 6.40
C ARG A 345 -15.44 16.33 6.98
N HIS A 346 -15.79 15.57 8.01
CA HIS A 346 -17.12 15.55 8.62
C HIS A 346 -17.05 16.05 10.08
N PRO A 347 -18.01 16.86 10.57
CA PRO A 347 -17.92 17.46 11.91
C PRO A 347 -17.78 16.44 13.06
N VAL A 348 -18.39 15.26 12.93
CA VAL A 348 -18.32 14.15 13.92
C VAL A 348 -16.88 13.63 14.14
N VAL A 349 -15.97 13.83 13.19
CA VAL A 349 -14.56 13.39 13.24
C VAL A 349 -13.59 14.60 13.28
N ALA A 350 -14.13 15.81 13.36
CA ALA A 350 -13.37 17.06 13.46
C ALA A 350 -12.94 17.33 14.92
N LEU A 351 -12.01 18.28 15.13
CA LEU A 351 -11.93 18.94 16.44
C LEU A 351 -13.21 19.77 16.57
N SER A 352 -14.06 19.43 17.54
CA SER A 352 -15.35 20.09 17.73
C SER A 352 -15.75 20.12 19.20
N TYR A 353 -16.53 21.12 19.61
CA TYR A 353 -17.12 21.17 20.95
C TYR A 353 -18.55 20.62 21.00
N PHE A 354 -18.95 19.83 20.00
CA PHE A 354 -20.14 18.98 20.09
C PHE A 354 -19.95 17.83 21.09
N ASP A 355 -18.72 17.36 21.25
CA ASP A 355 -18.34 16.35 22.23
C ASP A 355 -16.96 16.70 22.79
N ARG A 356 -16.94 17.23 24.02
CA ARG A 356 -15.73 17.72 24.67
C ARG A 356 -14.76 16.60 25.02
N LEU A 357 -15.25 15.40 25.35
CA LEU A 357 -14.39 14.25 25.65
C LEU A 357 -13.67 13.78 24.38
N LYS A 358 -14.40 13.65 23.26
CA LYS A 358 -13.80 13.34 21.95
C LYS A 358 -12.82 14.43 21.49
N HIS A 359 -13.06 15.70 21.82
CA HIS A 359 -12.10 16.77 21.56
C HIS A 359 -10.81 16.61 22.35
N GLU A 360 -10.92 16.48 23.68
CA GLU A 360 -9.77 16.38 24.57
C GLU A 360 -8.93 15.13 24.26
N ASP A 361 -9.57 14.00 23.94
CA ASP A 361 -8.87 12.82 23.45
C ASP A 361 -8.19 13.08 22.10
N ALA A 362 -8.89 13.67 21.12
CA ALA A 362 -8.29 14.01 19.83
C ALA A 362 -7.05 14.92 19.95
N VAL A 363 -7.05 15.86 20.91
CA VAL A 363 -5.88 16.70 21.22
C VAL A 363 -4.74 15.86 21.81
N LYS A 364 -4.99 15.09 22.88
CA LYS A 364 -3.99 14.20 23.52
C LYS A 364 -3.28 13.30 22.50
N ILE A 365 -3.99 12.86 21.45
CA ILE A 365 -3.40 11.96 20.45
C ILE A 365 -2.58 12.71 19.41
N LEU A 366 -2.98 13.91 19.01
CA LEU A 366 -2.13 14.78 18.17
C LEU A 366 -0.82 15.11 18.91
N GLU A 367 -0.89 15.32 20.23
CA GLU A 367 0.28 15.50 21.10
C GLU A 367 1.12 14.22 21.28
N LEU A 368 0.49 13.05 21.45
CA LEU A 368 1.17 11.75 21.48
C LEU A 368 1.88 11.45 20.14
N ALA A 369 1.27 11.77 19.00
CA ALA A 369 1.88 11.63 17.69
C ALA A 369 3.09 12.55 17.54
N CYS A 370 2.98 13.83 17.93
CA CYS A 370 4.13 14.74 18.01
C CYS A 370 5.24 14.17 18.90
N THR A 371 4.93 13.80 20.14
CA THR A 371 5.91 13.33 21.13
C THR A 371 6.60 12.02 20.70
N THR A 372 5.85 11.11 20.06
CA THR A 372 6.40 9.89 19.45
C THR A 372 7.37 10.23 18.33
N PHE A 373 6.99 11.10 17.39
CA PHE A 373 7.84 11.50 16.27
C PHE A 373 9.02 12.38 16.68
N CYS A 374 8.94 13.10 17.80
CA CYS A 374 10.06 13.79 18.45
C CYS A 374 11.10 12.82 19.03
N ARG A 375 10.67 11.69 19.60
CA ARG A 375 11.51 10.79 20.40
C ARG A 375 11.96 9.51 19.66
N MET A 376 11.44 9.24 18.46
CA MET A 376 11.80 8.06 17.66
C MET A 376 12.99 8.31 16.72
N ASN A 377 13.74 7.24 16.44
CA ASN A 377 14.71 7.18 15.35
C ASN A 377 14.08 6.50 14.13
N MET A 378 14.22 7.09 12.94
CA MET A 378 13.80 6.51 11.67
C MET A 378 15.00 5.92 10.93
N GLY A 379 15.21 4.61 11.06
CA GLY A 379 16.41 3.92 10.61
C GLY A 379 17.57 3.94 11.62
N GLU A 380 18.67 3.30 11.23
CA GLU A 380 19.91 3.19 12.02
C GLU A 380 20.48 4.56 12.44
N THR A 381 20.36 5.56 11.56
CA THR A 381 20.86 6.91 11.81
C THR A 381 19.85 7.76 12.56
N ALA A 382 20.24 8.21 13.76
CA ALA A 382 19.53 9.21 14.58
C ALA A 382 19.50 10.63 13.95
N HIS A 383 19.61 10.74 12.62
CA HIS A 383 19.43 11.97 11.88
C HIS A 383 17.94 12.24 11.67
N TRP A 384 17.49 13.40 12.15
CA TRP A 384 16.13 13.90 11.99
C TRP A 384 15.66 13.93 10.53
N LYS A 385 14.51 13.30 10.23
CA LYS A 385 13.97 13.19 8.87
C LYS A 385 12.97 14.31 8.56
N PRO A 386 12.85 14.76 7.28
CA PRO A 386 11.82 15.73 6.87
C PRO A 386 10.37 15.27 7.12
N SER A 387 10.12 13.95 7.20
CA SER A 387 8.83 13.38 7.61
C SER A 387 8.45 13.74 9.05
N GLN A 388 9.42 13.67 9.99
CA GLN A 388 9.21 14.06 11.40
C GLN A 388 8.91 15.56 11.48
N ALA A 389 9.71 16.42 10.84
CA ALA A 389 9.47 17.86 10.77
C ALA A 389 8.06 18.19 10.21
N GLY A 390 7.66 17.51 9.13
CA GLY A 390 6.36 17.71 8.50
C GLY A 390 5.18 17.33 9.41
N LEU A 391 5.28 16.23 10.16
CA LEU A 391 4.25 15.82 11.12
C LEU A 391 4.16 16.80 12.29
N LEU A 392 5.28 17.17 12.90
CA LEU A 392 5.32 18.15 14.00
C LEU A 392 4.68 19.48 13.59
N ILE A 393 5.08 20.04 12.44
CA ILE A 393 4.62 21.37 11.99
C ILE A 393 3.13 21.34 11.63
N SER A 394 2.69 20.37 10.83
CA SER A 394 1.27 20.28 10.44
C SER A 394 0.36 20.09 11.65
N THR A 395 0.77 19.26 12.60
CA THR A 395 0.03 19.02 13.86
C THR A 395 0.01 20.26 14.76
N THR A 396 1.16 20.92 14.95
CA THR A 396 1.26 22.16 15.75
C THR A 396 0.41 23.28 15.17
N VAL A 397 0.36 23.43 13.84
CA VAL A 397 -0.50 24.39 13.16
C VAL A 397 -1.98 24.05 13.39
N VAL A 398 -2.37 22.78 13.32
CA VAL A 398 -3.76 22.35 13.59
C VAL A 398 -4.18 22.60 15.05
N LEU A 399 -3.32 22.31 16.02
CA LEU A 399 -3.59 22.58 17.44
C LEU A 399 -3.73 24.09 17.72
N ARG A 400 -2.83 24.91 17.18
CA ARG A 400 -2.94 26.38 17.30
C ARG A 400 -4.15 26.98 16.59
N LEU A 401 -4.56 26.41 15.45
CA LEU A 401 -5.78 26.83 14.75
C LEU A 401 -7.05 26.39 15.47
N SER A 402 -7.07 25.26 16.16
CA SER A 402 -8.22 24.88 16.98
C SER A 402 -8.35 25.76 18.22
N GLU A 403 -7.24 26.11 18.87
CA GLU A 403 -7.23 27.09 19.97
C GLU A 403 -7.77 28.47 19.52
N GLU A 404 -7.23 29.02 18.43
CA GLU A 404 -7.63 30.32 17.90
C GLU A 404 -9.09 30.36 17.41
N LEU A 405 -9.55 29.31 16.72
CA LEU A 405 -10.89 29.30 16.12
C LEU A 405 -11.97 28.87 17.12
N LEU A 406 -11.74 27.81 17.89
CA LEU A 406 -12.78 27.23 18.73
C LEU A 406 -12.92 27.98 20.05
N ASN A 407 -11.82 28.25 20.77
CA ASN A 407 -11.87 28.95 22.06
C ASN A 407 -12.05 30.47 21.90
N LYS A 408 -11.23 31.13 21.06
CA LYS A 408 -11.25 32.62 21.00
C LYS A 408 -12.31 33.20 20.06
N ARG A 409 -12.73 32.45 19.03
CA ARG A 409 -13.70 32.91 18.02
C ARG A 409 -15.02 32.14 18.02
N GLY A 410 -15.21 31.21 18.95
CA GLY A 410 -16.49 30.51 19.17
C GLY A 410 -16.93 29.58 18.03
N TYR A 411 -16.04 29.20 17.11
CA TYR A 411 -16.38 28.23 16.07
C TYR A 411 -16.67 26.86 16.71
N ARG A 412 -17.76 26.19 16.29
CA ARG A 412 -18.17 24.91 16.88
C ARG A 412 -17.26 23.73 16.50
N TYR A 413 -16.59 23.80 15.34
CA TYR A 413 -15.71 22.74 14.83
C TYR A 413 -14.71 23.22 13.75
N LEU A 414 -13.62 22.47 13.58
CA LEU A 414 -12.55 22.72 12.61
C LEU A 414 -12.37 21.52 11.65
N LEU A 415 -12.81 21.67 10.39
CA LEU A 415 -12.65 20.65 9.34
C LEU A 415 -11.22 20.66 8.78
N ARG A 416 -10.33 19.89 9.41
CA ARG A 416 -8.90 19.82 9.06
C ARG A 416 -8.65 19.33 7.63
N GLY A 417 -9.54 18.50 7.07
CA GLY A 417 -9.53 18.12 5.66
C GLY A 417 -9.69 19.27 4.65
N ARG A 418 -10.14 20.47 5.08
CA ARG A 418 -10.13 21.70 4.25
C ARG A 418 -8.77 22.41 4.25
N LEU A 419 -7.88 22.10 5.18
CA LEU A 419 -6.51 22.61 5.19
C LEU A 419 -5.67 21.93 4.10
N ILE A 420 -6.02 20.71 3.67
CA ILE A 420 -5.28 19.95 2.63
C ILE A 420 -5.27 20.69 1.28
N ARG A 421 -4.16 20.55 0.53
CA ARG A 421 -3.92 21.21 -0.76
C ARG A 421 -4.96 20.80 -1.83
N ILE A 422 -6.05 21.56 -1.92
CA ILE A 422 -7.08 21.45 -2.98
C ILE A 422 -6.46 21.55 -4.39
N ALA A 423 -5.30 22.19 -4.53
CA ALA A 423 -4.54 22.32 -5.78
C ALA A 423 -4.30 20.99 -6.53
N GLU A 424 -4.11 19.85 -5.85
CA GLU A 424 -3.92 18.57 -6.56
C GLU A 424 -5.19 18.14 -7.33
N ASN A 425 -6.38 18.43 -6.81
CA ASN A 425 -7.65 18.19 -7.51
C ASN A 425 -7.81 19.13 -8.71
N ILE A 426 -7.39 20.40 -8.58
CA ILE A 426 -7.42 21.37 -9.67
C ILE A 426 -6.48 20.93 -10.81
N PHE A 427 -5.25 20.49 -10.48
CA PHE A 427 -4.35 19.92 -11.48
C PHE A 427 -4.89 18.65 -12.15
N SER A 428 -5.63 17.80 -11.42
CA SER A 428 -6.34 16.66 -12.02
C SER A 428 -7.41 17.12 -13.01
N ILE A 429 -8.23 18.14 -12.68
CA ILE A 429 -9.26 18.68 -13.58
C ILE A 429 -8.65 19.26 -14.86
N ILE A 430 -7.52 19.95 -14.79
CA ILE A 430 -6.79 20.41 -15.99
C ILE A 430 -6.31 19.20 -16.81
N ARG A 431 -5.73 18.20 -16.15
CA ARG A 431 -5.19 16.99 -16.81
C ARG A 431 -6.25 16.08 -17.43
N LEU A 432 -7.52 16.16 -17.01
CA LEU A 432 -8.63 15.49 -17.67
C LEU A 432 -8.88 16.01 -19.11
N ARG A 433 -8.53 17.27 -19.41
CA ARG A 433 -8.60 17.81 -20.78
C ARG A 433 -7.37 17.44 -21.61
N LYS A 434 -6.17 17.50 -21.02
CA LYS A 434 -4.90 17.17 -21.66
C LYS A 434 -3.92 16.65 -20.62
N ALA A 435 -3.52 15.39 -20.71
CA ALA A 435 -2.73 14.70 -19.66
C ALA A 435 -1.42 15.41 -19.30
N HIS A 436 -0.79 16.04 -20.30
CA HIS A 436 0.37 16.93 -20.16
C HIS A 436 0.01 18.32 -20.71
N PRO A 437 -0.55 19.21 -19.87
CA PRO A 437 -0.92 20.56 -20.30
C PRO A 437 0.35 21.42 -20.44
N GLU A 438 0.40 22.20 -21.51
CA GLU A 438 1.42 23.23 -21.74
C GLU A 438 1.06 24.51 -20.96
N GLN A 439 1.98 25.48 -20.94
CA GLN A 439 1.78 26.74 -20.21
C GLN A 439 0.53 27.51 -20.68
N TYR A 440 0.16 27.39 -21.96
CA TYR A 440 -1.06 27.98 -22.51
C TYR A 440 -2.33 27.24 -22.07
N ASP A 441 -2.32 25.90 -22.03
CA ASP A 441 -3.45 25.10 -21.56
C ASP A 441 -3.79 25.38 -20.08
N VAL A 442 -2.78 25.72 -19.27
CA VAL A 442 -2.98 26.13 -17.88
C VAL A 442 -3.72 27.47 -17.76
N LYS A 443 -3.60 28.39 -18.73
CA LYS A 443 -4.39 29.64 -18.76
C LYS A 443 -5.89 29.39 -18.92
N VAL A 444 -6.30 28.23 -19.46
CA VAL A 444 -7.72 27.82 -19.54
C VAL A 444 -8.36 27.61 -18.15
N LEU A 445 -7.58 27.72 -17.06
CA LEU A 445 -8.11 27.99 -15.72
C LEU A 445 -9.01 29.23 -15.67
N GLU A 446 -8.70 30.30 -16.40
CA GLU A 446 -9.50 31.53 -16.44
C GLU A 446 -10.94 31.23 -16.89
N VAL A 447 -11.10 30.40 -17.93
CA VAL A 447 -12.42 29.92 -18.41
C VAL A 447 -13.14 29.10 -17.34
N ASN A 448 -12.43 28.26 -16.59
CA ASN A 448 -13.03 27.47 -15.50
C ASN A 448 -13.47 28.35 -14.33
N CYS A 449 -12.70 29.40 -14.00
CA CYS A 449 -13.04 30.37 -12.97
C CYS A 449 -14.30 31.18 -13.38
N VAL A 450 -14.33 31.72 -14.59
CA VAL A 450 -15.50 32.44 -15.14
C VAL A 450 -16.74 31.55 -15.13
N SER A 451 -16.63 30.31 -15.62
CA SER A 451 -17.76 29.35 -15.63
C SER A 451 -18.26 28.92 -14.24
N HIS A 452 -17.48 29.11 -13.16
CA HIS A 452 -17.97 28.91 -11.78
C HIS A 452 -18.59 30.20 -11.21
N SER A 453 -17.92 31.34 -11.36
CA SER A 453 -18.37 32.63 -10.82
C SER A 453 -19.65 33.13 -11.51
N CYS A 454 -19.84 32.89 -12.80
CA CYS A 454 -21.04 33.34 -13.53
C CYS A 454 -22.25 32.42 -13.33
N ASN A 455 -22.07 31.19 -12.83
CA ASN A 455 -23.16 30.23 -12.58
C ASN A 455 -23.53 30.11 -11.08
N THR A 456 -22.86 30.84 -10.20
CA THR A 456 -23.20 30.89 -8.77
C THR A 456 -24.17 32.04 -8.52
N ALA A 457 -25.47 31.72 -8.47
CA ALA A 457 -26.49 32.65 -8.01
C ALA A 457 -26.14 33.19 -6.60
N PRO A 458 -26.46 34.45 -6.27
CA PRO A 458 -26.11 35.06 -5.00
C PRO A 458 -26.77 34.31 -3.84
N SER A 459 -25.98 33.49 -3.16
CA SER A 459 -26.49 32.59 -2.12
C SER A 459 -26.69 33.36 -0.82
N SER A 460 -27.95 33.46 -0.38
CA SER A 460 -28.40 34.23 0.78
C SER A 460 -28.04 33.55 2.11
N TYR A 461 -26.76 33.30 2.34
CA TYR A 461 -26.22 32.95 3.65
C TYR A 461 -26.09 34.22 4.50
N ASN A 462 -27.15 34.55 5.23
CA ASN A 462 -27.02 35.38 6.42
C ASN A 462 -26.11 34.64 7.41
N LEU A 463 -25.10 35.34 7.92
CA LEU A 463 -24.10 34.84 8.88
C LEU A 463 -24.55 35.02 10.34
#